data_AF-A0A7G1H3Y2-F1
#
_entry.id   AF-A0A7G1H3Y2-F1
#
_cell.length_a   1.000
_cell.length_b   1.000
_cell.length_c   1.000
_cell.angle_alpha   90.00
_cell.angle_beta   90.00
_cell.angle_gamma   90.00
#
_symmetry.space_group_name_H-M   'P 1'
#
loop_
_entity.id
_entity.type
_entity.pdbx_description
1 polymer ?
#
loop_
_entity_poly.entity_id
_entity_poly.type
_entity_poly.pdbx_seq_one_letter_code
_entity_poly.pdbx_strand_id
1 'polypeptide(L)'
;MFTEKEILCELKISRTTLWRLKKKGLPCIKIGSSYRYNKSDVLDWIANNQQDKYLIDYFDTQQTSENLELQFSYQPTDSTISFNGYKKIKHSYKITIPYLLKHNEEHLNKLFTTHELNEFQQMLSGFNGKIQDDEAVRIFSNAYITILKKRHQTEHAEYDSKLDKFLTTTNNNLKIIWGDCFKALKKMKSESIHLMVTSPPYYNAREYSQWENLHAYLDDMRIIIRESYRVLDNHRVWVFNIGDVFDNDNLKTKSVWGKRRLPLGAYFIKIFEEEGFEFVDDIIWDKGEVESQRHKNSGINYPFYQYPVNCYEHILIFHKHRLDTNRIPCPICGSLNVNGNTQSEIGVQSWECKNDKCLERSPHNRGKRFSLRSNMMQDASKRISENYIDEFTIAKWRRDIVKFPPVIKIDKNGNNRVGHSAPFPKDIPEMAIKYFSYAGEKVLDPFAGSFTTAIVAKKLGRIGIGIEINKQMFESVIKKRISEEFNGEIELEEFTL
;
A
#
# COMPACT_ATOMS: atom_id res chain seq x y z
N MET A 1 28.85 -21.14 -24.81
CA MET A 1 29.33 -20.02 -23.98
C MET A 1 28.16 -19.46 -23.18
N PHE A 2 28.37 -19.26 -21.88
CA PHE A 2 27.37 -18.82 -20.93
C PHE A 2 27.18 -17.30 -21.03
N THR A 3 25.94 -16.85 -20.92
CA THR A 3 25.58 -15.46 -20.66
C THR A 3 25.94 -15.06 -19.24
N GLU A 4 25.89 -13.77 -18.94
CA GLU A 4 26.09 -13.27 -17.57
C GLU A 4 25.08 -13.86 -16.58
N LYS A 5 23.82 -14.06 -16.99
CA LYS A 5 22.80 -14.68 -16.12
C LYS A 5 23.12 -16.16 -15.85
N GLU A 6 23.56 -16.89 -16.86
CA GLU A 6 23.87 -18.32 -16.75
C GLU A 6 25.12 -18.56 -15.92
N ILE A 7 26.20 -17.77 -16.09
CA ILE A 7 27.41 -17.96 -15.29
C ILE A 7 27.22 -17.58 -13.81
N LEU A 8 26.35 -16.61 -13.52
CA LEU A 8 25.95 -16.27 -12.14
C LEU A 8 25.23 -17.44 -11.47
N CYS A 9 24.38 -18.14 -12.22
CA CYS A 9 23.65 -19.30 -11.74
C CYS A 9 24.60 -20.50 -11.56
N GLU A 10 25.46 -20.75 -12.54
CA GLU A 10 26.43 -21.85 -12.55
C GLU A 10 27.42 -21.78 -11.38
N LEU A 11 28.02 -20.61 -11.18
CA LEU A 11 28.99 -20.40 -10.09
C LEU A 11 28.31 -20.08 -8.75
N LYS A 12 26.96 -19.94 -8.74
CA LYS A 12 26.17 -19.49 -7.59
C LYS A 12 26.70 -18.19 -6.98
N ILE A 13 26.98 -17.19 -7.83
CA ILE A 13 27.56 -15.90 -7.42
C ILE A 13 26.67 -14.70 -7.72
N SER A 14 26.85 -13.60 -6.96
CA SER A 14 26.14 -12.34 -7.20
C SER A 14 26.73 -11.57 -8.39
N ARG A 15 25.93 -10.66 -8.98
CA ARG A 15 26.42 -9.73 -10.02
C ARG A 15 27.65 -8.93 -9.56
N THR A 16 27.67 -8.51 -8.30
CA THR A 16 28.78 -7.79 -7.70
C THR A 16 30.03 -8.66 -7.60
N THR A 17 29.88 -9.95 -7.25
CA THR A 17 30.98 -10.93 -7.21
C THR A 17 31.55 -11.13 -8.61
N LEU A 18 30.70 -11.37 -9.61
CA LEU A 18 31.15 -11.55 -10.99
C LEU A 18 31.87 -10.31 -11.54
N TRP A 19 31.40 -9.10 -11.18
CA TRP A 19 32.10 -7.86 -11.52
C TRP A 19 33.51 -7.77 -10.90
N ARG A 20 33.68 -8.21 -9.66
CA ARG A 20 34.99 -8.26 -8.99
C ARG A 20 35.92 -9.31 -9.61
N LEU A 21 35.40 -10.49 -9.94
CA LEU A 21 36.15 -11.54 -10.62
C LEU A 21 36.63 -11.09 -12.01
N LYS A 22 35.76 -10.40 -12.77
CA LYS A 22 36.17 -9.75 -14.03
C LYS A 22 37.33 -8.77 -13.83
N LYS A 23 37.31 -7.95 -12.77
CA LYS A 23 38.43 -7.05 -12.45
C LYS A 23 39.72 -7.78 -12.07
N LYS A 24 39.62 -9.01 -11.58
CA LYS A 24 40.78 -9.87 -11.27
C LYS A 24 41.27 -10.67 -12.47
N GLY A 25 40.61 -10.58 -13.63
CA GLY A 25 41.05 -11.23 -14.87
C GLY A 25 40.30 -12.52 -15.22
N LEU A 26 39.09 -12.72 -14.68
CA LEU A 26 38.24 -13.87 -15.07
C LEU A 26 38.05 -13.92 -16.60
N PRO A 27 38.31 -15.07 -17.26
CA PRO A 27 38.18 -15.21 -18.70
C PRO A 27 36.76 -14.91 -19.17
N CYS A 28 36.64 -13.93 -20.08
CA CYS A 28 35.38 -13.60 -20.72
C CYS A 28 35.61 -12.97 -22.09
N ILE A 29 34.62 -13.12 -22.97
CA ILE A 29 34.61 -12.54 -24.31
C ILE A 29 33.51 -11.49 -24.37
N LYS A 30 33.85 -10.29 -24.80
CA LYS A 30 32.90 -9.20 -24.99
C LYS A 30 32.26 -9.32 -26.37
N ILE A 31 30.94 -9.41 -26.43
CA ILE A 31 30.14 -9.44 -27.67
C ILE A 31 29.13 -8.29 -27.60
N GLY A 32 29.41 -7.21 -28.33
CA GLY A 32 28.63 -5.96 -28.26
C GLY A 32 28.66 -5.34 -26.86
N SER A 33 27.48 -5.11 -26.29
CA SER A 33 27.30 -4.59 -24.92
C SER A 33 27.30 -5.67 -23.83
N SER A 34 27.43 -6.96 -24.20
CA SER A 34 27.32 -8.10 -23.28
C SER A 34 28.63 -8.89 -23.16
N TYR A 35 28.77 -9.64 -22.07
CA TYR A 35 29.86 -10.60 -21.88
C TYR A 35 29.37 -12.04 -22.06
N ARG A 36 30.28 -12.90 -22.52
CA ARG A 36 30.11 -14.35 -22.63
C ARG A 36 31.28 -15.06 -21.96
N TYR A 37 30.99 -16.22 -21.38
CA TYR A 37 31.94 -16.98 -20.57
C TYR A 37 32.05 -18.40 -21.10
N ASN A 38 33.26 -18.91 -21.25
CA ASN A 38 33.47 -20.33 -21.48
C ASN A 38 33.58 -21.02 -20.11
N LYS A 39 32.79 -22.07 -19.90
CA LYS A 39 32.71 -22.75 -18.60
C LYS A 39 34.04 -23.42 -18.23
N SER A 40 34.72 -24.07 -19.17
CA SER A 40 36.03 -24.69 -18.92
C SER A 40 37.04 -23.67 -18.44
N ASP A 41 37.20 -22.58 -19.21
CA ASP A 41 38.23 -21.57 -18.96
C ASP A 41 37.98 -20.83 -17.65
N VAL A 42 36.71 -20.61 -17.29
CA VAL A 42 36.31 -20.03 -16.01
C VAL A 42 36.67 -20.96 -14.84
N LEU A 43 36.37 -22.26 -14.94
CA LEU A 43 36.67 -23.22 -13.88
C LEU A 43 38.18 -23.42 -13.72
N ASP A 44 38.91 -23.52 -14.82
CA ASP A 44 40.38 -23.63 -14.83
C ASP A 44 41.02 -22.38 -14.23
N TRP A 45 40.51 -21.19 -14.56
CA TRP A 45 40.99 -19.95 -13.95
C TRP A 45 40.72 -19.91 -12.45
N ILE A 46 39.55 -20.35 -11.98
CA ILE A 46 39.24 -20.43 -10.54
C ILE A 46 40.20 -21.41 -9.85
N ALA A 47 40.41 -22.60 -10.42
CA ALA A 47 41.32 -23.61 -9.88
C ALA A 47 42.77 -23.10 -9.75
N ASN A 48 43.24 -22.35 -10.75
CA ASN A 48 44.60 -21.80 -10.76
C ASN A 48 44.78 -20.55 -9.87
N ASN A 49 43.68 -19.93 -9.40
CA ASN A 49 43.71 -18.74 -8.54
C ASN A 49 43.23 -19.01 -7.11
N GLN A 50 43.23 -20.28 -6.67
CA GLN A 50 42.77 -20.70 -5.33
C GLN A 50 43.54 -20.06 -4.16
N GLN A 51 44.72 -19.48 -4.39
CA GLN A 51 45.47 -18.76 -3.34
C GLN A 51 45.04 -17.29 -3.18
N ASP A 52 44.14 -16.78 -4.03
CA ASP A 52 43.63 -15.43 -3.89
C ASP A 52 42.71 -15.35 -2.65
N LYS A 53 43.09 -14.52 -1.68
CA LYS A 53 42.35 -14.34 -0.42
C LYS A 53 40.85 -14.09 -0.61
N TYR A 54 40.44 -13.41 -1.69
CA TYR A 54 39.02 -13.18 -1.99
C TYR A 54 38.32 -14.45 -2.50
N LEU A 55 39.00 -15.26 -3.31
CA LEU A 55 38.48 -16.55 -3.79
C LEU A 55 38.40 -17.56 -2.65
N ILE A 56 39.38 -17.57 -1.74
CA ILE A 56 39.37 -18.35 -0.50
C ILE A 56 38.17 -17.94 0.35
N ASP A 57 38.07 -16.67 0.75
CA ASP A 57 36.94 -16.18 1.55
C ASP A 57 35.58 -16.45 0.87
N TYR A 58 35.52 -16.47 -0.46
CA TYR A 58 34.28 -16.69 -1.21
C TYR A 58 33.89 -18.18 -1.36
N PHE A 59 34.85 -19.04 -1.68
CA PHE A 59 34.60 -20.46 -1.95
C PHE A 59 34.73 -21.34 -0.70
N ASP A 60 35.49 -20.94 0.34
CA ASP A 60 35.47 -21.61 1.66
C ASP A 60 34.17 -21.33 2.43
N THR A 61 33.57 -20.14 2.28
CA THR A 61 32.31 -19.80 2.96
C THR A 61 31.08 -20.55 2.41
N GLN A 62 31.23 -21.30 1.32
CA GLN A 62 30.22 -22.17 0.70
C GLN A 62 30.37 -23.67 1.09
N GLN A 63 31.29 -24.03 1.99
CA GLN A 63 31.43 -25.42 2.47
C GLN A 63 30.30 -25.78 3.47
N THR A 64 29.23 -26.40 2.96
CA THR A 64 28.47 -27.41 3.70
C THR A 64 29.03 -28.80 3.38
N SER A 65 28.87 -29.76 4.28
CA SER A 65 29.26 -31.17 4.16
C SER A 65 28.56 -31.95 3.01
N GLU A 66 28.08 -31.26 1.98
CA GLU A 66 27.51 -31.78 0.73
C GLU A 66 28.40 -31.49 -0.50
N ASN A 67 29.62 -30.96 -0.31
CA ASN A 67 30.56 -30.65 -1.42
C ASN A 67 31.83 -31.53 -1.44
N LEU A 68 31.82 -32.69 -0.79
CA LEU A 68 32.90 -33.70 -0.90
C LEU A 68 32.55 -34.87 -1.86
N GLU A 69 31.32 -34.95 -2.38
CA GLU A 69 30.88 -36.04 -3.28
C GLU A 69 30.59 -35.62 -4.73
N LEU A 70 31.10 -34.47 -5.16
CA LEU A 70 31.23 -34.13 -6.59
C LEU A 70 32.71 -33.97 -7.00
N GLN A 71 33.54 -34.92 -6.57
CA GLN A 71 34.38 -35.68 -7.49
C GLN A 71 34.32 -37.15 -7.06
N PHE A 72 34.00 -38.04 -8.01
CA PHE A 72 33.92 -39.52 -7.91
C PHE A 72 32.52 -40.17 -7.73
N SER A 73 31.94 -40.48 -8.89
CA SER A 73 31.05 -41.61 -9.24
C SER A 73 29.54 -41.64 -8.86
N TYR A 74 28.77 -41.89 -9.93
CA TYR A 74 27.49 -42.64 -10.01
C TYR A 74 26.14 -41.91 -9.86
N GLN A 75 25.20 -42.36 -10.69
CA GLN A 75 23.89 -41.79 -11.08
C GLN A 75 22.85 -41.84 -9.95
N PRO A 76 21.91 -40.88 -9.90
CA PRO A 76 20.50 -41.29 -9.78
C PRO A 76 19.42 -40.38 -10.42
N THR A 77 18.27 -41.02 -10.57
CA THR A 77 16.93 -40.61 -10.99
C THR A 77 16.23 -39.56 -10.11
N ASP A 78 15.26 -38.87 -10.72
CA ASP A 78 14.11 -38.13 -10.18
C ASP A 78 14.00 -37.91 -8.65
N SER A 79 13.99 -36.64 -8.24
CA SER A 79 12.81 -35.97 -7.66
C SER A 79 13.18 -34.65 -6.95
N THR A 80 12.23 -33.72 -6.99
CA THR A 80 12.22 -32.35 -6.46
C THR A 80 12.71 -32.16 -5.03
N ILE A 81 13.62 -31.18 -4.79
CA ILE A 81 13.83 -30.54 -3.47
C ILE A 81 14.02 -29.02 -3.62
N SER A 82 13.38 -28.31 -2.69
CA SER A 82 13.21 -26.87 -2.56
C SER A 82 14.48 -26.10 -2.16
N PHE A 83 14.50 -24.82 -2.54
CA PHE A 83 15.56 -23.85 -2.27
C PHE A 83 15.65 -23.46 -0.79
N ASN A 84 16.87 -23.48 -0.24
CA ASN A 84 17.24 -22.62 0.90
C ASN A 84 18.75 -22.34 0.91
N GLY A 85 19.16 -21.09 1.16
CA GLY A 85 20.59 -20.82 1.35
C GLY A 85 21.08 -19.36 1.36
N TYR A 86 20.44 -18.45 2.10
CA TYR A 86 21.16 -17.30 2.66
C TYR A 86 21.51 -17.62 4.12
N LYS A 87 22.75 -18.05 4.40
CA LYS A 87 23.23 -18.22 5.78
C LYS A 87 23.60 -16.84 6.36
N LYS A 88 22.66 -16.26 7.10
CA LYS A 88 22.94 -15.24 8.13
C LYS A 88 23.90 -15.87 9.14
N ILE A 89 24.98 -15.19 9.53
CA ILE A 89 25.90 -15.66 10.58
C ILE A 89 25.07 -15.83 11.86
N LYS A 90 24.72 -17.09 12.21
CA LYS A 90 24.02 -17.44 13.44
C LYS A 90 24.94 -17.11 14.61
N HIS A 91 24.69 -15.98 15.27
CA HIS A 91 25.16 -15.79 16.63
C HIS A 91 24.41 -16.77 17.55
N SER A 92 25.07 -17.21 18.61
CA SER A 92 24.71 -18.35 19.46
C SER A 92 23.48 -18.15 20.36
N TYR A 93 22.74 -17.05 20.22
CA TYR A 93 21.64 -16.72 21.12
C TYR A 93 20.31 -16.66 20.36
N LYS A 94 19.28 -17.28 20.95
CA LYS A 94 17.92 -17.32 20.42
C LYS A 94 17.17 -16.08 20.88
N ILE A 95 16.55 -15.35 19.96
CA ILE A 95 15.67 -14.23 20.32
C ILE A 95 14.31 -14.81 20.68
N THR A 96 13.85 -14.59 21.90
CA THR A 96 12.55 -15.06 22.41
C THR A 96 11.78 -13.89 23.00
N ILE A 97 10.46 -14.04 23.22
CA ILE A 97 9.67 -13.01 23.89
C ILE A 97 10.24 -12.64 25.27
N PRO A 98 10.60 -13.59 26.17
CA PRO A 98 11.25 -13.25 27.44
C PRO A 98 12.57 -12.49 27.27
N TYR A 99 13.38 -12.87 26.27
CA TYR A 99 14.61 -12.15 25.95
C TYR A 99 14.32 -10.70 25.53
N LEU A 100 13.34 -10.48 24.65
CA LEU A 100 12.97 -9.16 24.15
C LEU A 100 12.40 -8.26 25.26
N LEU A 101 11.56 -8.82 26.14
CA LEU A 101 11.02 -8.08 27.29
C LEU A 101 12.15 -7.65 28.23
N LYS A 102 13.03 -8.58 28.62
CA LYS A 102 14.16 -8.28 29.51
C LYS A 102 15.13 -7.27 28.89
N HIS A 103 15.48 -7.44 27.62
CA HIS A 103 16.47 -6.59 26.96
C HIS A 103 15.95 -5.18 26.65
N ASN A 104 14.63 -4.98 26.63
CA ASN A 104 14.01 -3.69 26.40
C ASN A 104 13.37 -3.09 27.66
N GLU A 105 13.47 -3.74 28.83
CA GLU A 105 12.76 -3.38 30.06
C GLU A 105 12.91 -1.91 30.44
N GLU A 106 14.14 -1.38 30.45
CA GLU A 106 14.40 0.02 30.77
C GLU A 106 13.68 0.99 29.82
N HIS A 107 13.67 0.70 28.52
CA HIS A 107 12.99 1.52 27.53
C HIS A 107 11.46 1.40 27.64
N LEU A 108 10.95 0.18 27.86
CA LEU A 108 9.52 -0.06 28.03
C LEU A 108 8.98 0.66 29.27
N ASN A 109 9.67 0.58 30.41
CA ASN A 109 9.27 1.25 31.65
C ASN A 109 9.33 2.77 31.56
N LYS A 110 10.17 3.34 30.67
CA LYS A 110 10.22 4.78 30.41
C LYS A 110 9.12 5.25 29.45
N LEU A 111 8.68 4.40 28.53
CA LEU A 111 7.77 4.78 27.44
C LEU A 111 6.30 4.45 27.73
N PHE A 112 6.03 3.36 28.44
CA PHE A 112 4.69 2.88 28.73
C PHE A 112 4.30 3.15 30.18
N THR A 113 3.03 3.51 30.37
CA THR A 113 2.38 3.50 31.68
C THR A 113 2.24 2.07 32.21
N THR A 114 1.99 1.90 33.51
CA THR A 114 1.78 0.57 34.12
C THR A 114 0.65 -0.20 33.44
N HIS A 115 -0.43 0.48 33.04
CA HIS A 115 -1.55 -0.15 32.35
C HIS A 115 -1.17 -0.63 30.94
N GLU A 116 -0.53 0.23 30.15
CA GLU A 116 -0.05 -0.12 28.80
C GLU A 116 0.97 -1.26 28.84
N LEU A 117 1.86 -1.27 29.82
CA LEU A 117 2.86 -2.34 29.99
C LEU A 117 2.20 -3.69 30.30
N ASN A 118 1.20 -3.70 31.18
CA ASN A 118 0.45 -4.91 31.50
C ASN A 118 -0.31 -5.44 30.28
N GLU A 119 -0.96 -4.56 29.53
CA GLU A 119 -1.64 -4.92 28.28
C GLU A 119 -0.65 -5.47 27.24
N PHE A 120 0.49 -4.80 27.05
CA PHE A 120 1.56 -5.24 26.16
C PHE A 120 2.07 -6.64 26.53
N GLN A 121 2.33 -6.90 27.81
CA GLN A 121 2.77 -8.20 28.30
C GLN A 121 1.68 -9.27 28.14
N GLN A 122 0.41 -8.92 28.36
CA GLN A 122 -0.71 -9.83 28.16
C GLN A 122 -0.80 -10.29 26.70
N MET A 123 -0.66 -9.37 25.73
CA MET A 123 -0.64 -9.69 24.29
C MET A 123 0.45 -10.70 23.93
N LEU A 124 1.58 -10.70 24.65
CA LEU A 124 2.75 -11.53 24.37
C LEU A 124 2.75 -12.87 25.15
N SER A 125 1.98 -12.96 26.24
CA SER A 125 1.99 -14.09 27.17
C SER A 125 1.77 -15.46 26.51
N GLY A 126 0.90 -15.53 25.50
CA GLY A 126 0.57 -16.77 24.79
C GLY A 126 1.70 -17.37 23.95
N PHE A 127 2.76 -16.58 23.68
CA PHE A 127 3.87 -16.92 22.77
C PHE A 127 5.17 -17.27 23.49
N ASN A 128 5.22 -17.18 24.82
CA ASN A 128 6.42 -17.43 25.61
C ASN A 128 7.00 -18.83 25.34
N GLY A 129 8.25 -18.87 24.88
CA GLY A 129 8.99 -20.10 24.57
C GLY A 129 8.54 -20.85 23.31
N LYS A 130 7.46 -20.41 22.64
CA LYS A 130 6.89 -21.09 21.46
C LYS A 130 7.43 -20.56 20.13
N ILE A 131 7.80 -19.27 20.09
CA ILE A 131 8.31 -18.58 18.90
C ILE A 131 9.72 -18.06 19.14
N GLN A 132 10.50 -17.93 18.07
CA GLN A 132 11.92 -17.53 18.13
C GLN A 132 12.28 -16.61 16.97
N ASP A 133 13.39 -15.89 17.13
CA ASP A 133 14.09 -15.13 16.09
C ASP A 133 13.17 -14.11 15.38
N ASP A 134 13.13 -14.12 14.05
CA ASP A 134 12.39 -13.13 13.25
C ASP A 134 10.90 -13.10 13.60
N GLU A 135 10.31 -14.25 13.92
CA GLU A 135 8.90 -14.33 14.34
C GLU A 135 8.66 -13.71 15.71
N ALA A 136 9.57 -13.93 16.67
CA ALA A 136 9.51 -13.30 17.99
C ALA A 136 9.65 -11.76 17.88
N VAL A 137 10.59 -11.28 17.06
CA VAL A 137 10.78 -9.84 16.80
C VAL A 137 9.53 -9.23 16.18
N ARG A 138 8.92 -9.90 15.20
CA ARG A 138 7.71 -9.45 14.53
C ARG A 138 6.53 -9.35 15.49
N ILE A 139 6.26 -10.39 16.27
CA ILE A 139 5.14 -10.40 17.24
C ILE A 139 5.33 -9.33 18.31
N PHE A 140 6.55 -9.21 18.85
CA PHE A 140 6.90 -8.13 19.79
C PHE A 140 6.68 -6.74 19.18
N SER A 141 7.19 -6.51 17.97
CA SER A 141 7.07 -5.20 17.30
C SER A 141 5.63 -4.84 16.98
N ASN A 142 4.83 -5.80 16.52
CA ASN A 142 3.41 -5.59 16.24
C ASN A 142 2.63 -5.28 17.52
N ALA A 143 2.88 -5.99 18.61
CA ALA A 143 2.27 -5.68 19.90
C ALA A 143 2.67 -4.27 20.37
N TYR A 144 3.94 -3.89 20.21
CA TYR A 144 4.45 -2.58 20.61
C TYR A 144 3.78 -1.45 19.82
N ILE A 145 3.73 -1.58 18.49
CA ILE A 145 3.05 -0.63 17.60
C ILE A 145 1.55 -0.54 17.92
N THR A 146 0.92 -1.67 18.28
CA THR A 146 -0.50 -1.69 18.65
C THR A 146 -0.79 -0.83 19.89
N ILE A 147 0.08 -0.85 20.90
CA ILE A 147 -0.04 -0.01 22.09
C ILE A 147 0.12 1.47 21.74
N LEU A 148 1.14 1.82 20.95
CA LEU A 148 1.33 3.21 20.48
C LEU A 148 0.13 3.72 19.69
N LYS A 149 -0.41 2.88 18.81
CA LYS A 149 -1.61 3.20 18.03
C LYS A 149 -2.82 3.43 18.94
N LYS A 150 -3.02 2.59 19.96
CA LYS A 150 -4.12 2.76 20.93
C LYS A 150 -4.02 4.10 21.66
N ARG A 151 -2.82 4.53 22.06
CA ARG A 151 -2.61 5.85 22.68
C ARG A 151 -3.11 6.98 21.78
N HIS A 152 -2.72 6.97 20.51
CA HIS A 152 -3.19 7.97 19.57
C HIS A 152 -4.72 7.91 19.35
N GLN A 153 -5.29 6.70 19.33
CA GLN A 153 -6.74 6.54 19.25
C GLN A 153 -7.47 7.08 20.48
N THR A 154 -6.87 7.01 21.68
CA THR A 154 -7.48 7.55 22.91
C THR A 154 -7.39 9.08 23.02
N GLU A 155 -6.39 9.71 22.39
CA GLU A 155 -6.32 11.18 22.29
C GLU A 155 -7.53 11.78 21.55
N HIS A 156 -8.15 10.99 20.67
CA HIS A 156 -9.34 11.35 19.91
C HIS A 156 -10.58 10.58 20.43
N ALA A 157 -10.96 10.86 21.69
CA ALA A 157 -11.80 10.00 22.53
C ALA A 157 -13.24 9.71 22.05
N GLU A 158 -13.79 10.49 21.12
CA GLU A 158 -15.18 10.33 20.69
C GLU A 158 -15.29 9.37 19.50
N TYR A 159 -15.79 8.16 19.75
CA TYR A 159 -16.21 7.22 18.70
C TYR A 159 -17.43 6.40 19.16
N ASP A 160 -18.18 5.83 18.22
CA ASP A 160 -19.34 4.97 18.50
C ASP A 160 -18.89 3.51 18.61
N SER A 161 -19.02 2.92 19.80
CA SER A 161 -18.62 1.53 20.07
C SER A 161 -19.45 0.50 19.29
N LYS A 162 -20.71 0.80 18.95
CA LYS A 162 -21.55 -0.08 18.12
C LYS A 162 -21.06 -0.06 16.69
N LEU A 163 -20.72 1.12 16.16
CA LEU A 163 -20.15 1.26 14.82
C LEU A 163 -18.79 0.57 14.74
N ASP A 164 -17.91 0.75 15.74
CA ASP A 164 -16.61 0.07 15.77
C ASP A 164 -16.75 -1.45 15.81
N LYS A 165 -17.68 -1.98 16.62
CA LYS A 165 -18.01 -3.42 16.64
C LYS A 165 -18.51 -3.92 15.28
N PHE A 166 -19.39 -3.16 14.63
CA PHE A 166 -19.87 -3.47 13.28
C PHE A 166 -18.72 -3.53 12.27
N LEU A 167 -17.82 -2.56 12.30
CA LEU A 167 -16.67 -2.47 11.40
C LEU A 167 -15.57 -3.52 11.66
N THR A 168 -15.53 -4.11 12.86
CA THR A 168 -14.52 -5.11 13.25
C THR A 168 -15.02 -6.55 13.15
N THR A 169 -16.33 -6.77 13.08
CA THR A 169 -16.91 -8.10 12.92
C THR A 169 -16.55 -8.67 11.53
N THR A 170 -16.05 -9.90 11.48
CA THR A 170 -15.51 -10.52 10.25
C THR A 170 -16.48 -11.51 9.57
N ASN A 171 -17.74 -11.59 10.02
CA ASN A 171 -18.73 -12.52 9.45
C ASN A 171 -18.94 -12.27 7.95
N ASN A 172 -19.07 -11.01 7.55
CA ASN A 172 -19.00 -10.60 6.15
C ASN A 172 -18.04 -9.41 5.96
N ASN A 173 -17.14 -9.55 4.99
CA ASN A 173 -16.16 -8.53 4.60
C ASN A 173 -16.74 -7.42 3.69
N LEU A 174 -18.05 -7.16 3.73
CA LEU A 174 -18.71 -6.05 3.04
C LEU A 174 -19.67 -5.33 3.99
N LYS A 175 -19.41 -4.05 4.25
CA LYS A 175 -20.14 -3.23 5.22
C LYS A 175 -20.81 -2.05 4.53
N ILE A 176 -22.11 -1.89 4.77
CA ILE A 176 -22.91 -0.79 4.27
C ILE A 176 -23.25 0.16 5.41
N ILE A 177 -22.91 1.44 5.27
CA ILE A 177 -23.29 2.49 6.22
C ILE A 177 -24.25 3.45 5.53
N TRP A 178 -25.43 3.62 6.10
CA TRP A 178 -26.42 4.58 5.64
C TRP A 178 -26.35 5.87 6.47
N GLY A 179 -26.11 6.98 5.79
CA GLY A 179 -26.15 8.32 6.36
C GLY A 179 -25.04 9.23 5.84
N ASP A 180 -24.95 10.41 6.46
CA ASP A 180 -23.96 11.42 6.11
C ASP A 180 -22.52 10.96 6.43
N CYS A 181 -21.62 11.10 5.45
CA CYS A 181 -20.25 10.61 5.56
C CYS A 181 -19.44 11.33 6.64
N PHE A 182 -19.63 12.64 6.82
CA PHE A 182 -18.93 13.39 7.86
C PHE A 182 -19.35 12.90 9.26
N LYS A 183 -20.65 12.71 9.49
CA LYS A 183 -21.16 12.11 10.75
C LYS A 183 -20.64 10.69 10.97
N ALA A 184 -20.58 9.87 9.91
CA ALA A 184 -20.03 8.52 9.98
C ALA A 184 -18.55 8.54 10.43
N LEU A 185 -17.74 9.35 9.75
CA LEU A 185 -16.31 9.48 10.01
C LEU A 185 -16.06 9.99 11.44
N LYS A 186 -16.80 11.00 11.91
CA LYS A 186 -16.71 11.47 13.30
C LYS A 186 -16.96 10.37 14.34
N LYS A 187 -17.84 9.41 14.04
CA LYS A 187 -18.14 8.27 14.91
C LYS A 187 -17.13 7.11 14.76
N MET A 188 -16.24 7.14 13.76
CA MET A 188 -15.20 6.13 13.57
C MET A 188 -13.97 6.42 14.44
N LYS A 189 -13.35 5.35 14.95
CA LYS A 189 -12.09 5.42 15.68
C LYS A 189 -10.97 5.96 14.78
N SER A 190 -10.07 6.77 15.33
CA SER A 190 -8.88 7.25 14.61
C SER A 190 -8.02 6.08 14.12
N GLU A 191 -7.26 6.28 13.04
CA GLU A 191 -6.34 5.27 12.48
C GLU A 191 -6.95 3.86 12.34
N SER A 192 -8.22 3.75 11.98
CA SER A 192 -8.95 2.46 11.92
C SER A 192 -9.14 1.93 10.50
N ILE A 193 -8.85 2.74 9.48
CA ILE A 193 -9.00 2.41 8.06
C ILE A 193 -7.62 2.30 7.40
N HIS A 194 -7.43 1.32 6.51
CA HIS A 194 -6.11 1.01 5.95
C HIS A 194 -5.91 1.55 4.53
N LEU A 195 -6.99 1.84 3.82
CA LEU A 195 -6.99 2.41 2.48
C LEU A 195 -8.32 3.12 2.26
N MET A 196 -8.29 4.26 1.58
CA MET A 196 -9.48 4.91 1.06
C MET A 196 -9.40 4.98 -0.47
N VAL A 197 -10.51 4.66 -1.14
CA VAL A 197 -10.64 4.82 -2.59
C VAL A 197 -12.01 5.39 -2.88
N THR A 198 -12.06 6.52 -3.58
CA THR A 198 -13.34 7.20 -3.80
C THR A 198 -13.32 8.13 -5.00
N SER A 199 -14.51 8.60 -5.36
CA SER A 199 -14.74 9.76 -6.19
C SER A 199 -15.76 10.63 -5.47
N PRO A 200 -15.49 11.92 -5.22
CA PRO A 200 -16.43 12.75 -4.47
C PRO A 200 -17.69 13.00 -5.30
N PRO A 201 -18.81 13.37 -4.65
CA PRO A 201 -19.94 13.95 -5.36
C PRO A 201 -19.45 15.22 -6.06
N TYR A 202 -19.65 15.30 -7.37
CA TYR A 202 -19.20 16.43 -8.17
C TYR A 202 -20.09 17.65 -7.90
N TYR A 203 -19.47 18.82 -7.78
CA TYR A 203 -20.15 20.09 -7.51
C TYR A 203 -21.36 20.34 -8.43
N ASN A 204 -21.21 20.06 -9.73
CA ASN A 204 -22.23 20.30 -10.75
C ASN A 204 -23.15 19.09 -11.03
N ALA A 205 -23.04 18.01 -10.26
CA ALA A 205 -23.86 16.82 -10.47
C ALA A 205 -25.30 17.08 -10.01
N ARG A 206 -26.24 17.09 -10.96
CA ARG A 206 -27.66 17.41 -10.69
C ARG A 206 -28.32 16.51 -9.65
N GLU A 207 -27.88 15.27 -9.52
CA GLU A 207 -28.43 14.29 -8.55
C GLU A 207 -28.01 14.56 -7.10
N TYR A 208 -26.92 15.31 -6.90
CA TYR A 208 -26.32 15.58 -5.57
C TYR A 208 -26.07 17.08 -5.30
N SER A 209 -26.51 17.97 -6.21
CA SER A 209 -26.22 19.40 -6.16
C SER A 209 -26.91 20.08 -4.99
N GLN A 210 -26.29 19.99 -3.81
CA GLN A 210 -26.79 20.58 -2.56
C GLN A 210 -26.07 21.88 -2.17
N TRP A 211 -24.92 22.19 -2.78
CA TRP A 211 -24.12 23.36 -2.42
C TRP A 211 -24.55 24.62 -3.16
N GLU A 212 -24.55 25.74 -2.45
CA GLU A 212 -24.98 27.02 -3.01
C GLU A 212 -23.96 27.65 -3.96
N ASN A 213 -22.67 27.39 -3.72
CA ASN A 213 -21.52 27.98 -4.39
C ASN A 213 -20.29 27.06 -4.24
N LEU A 214 -19.24 27.32 -5.03
CA LEU A 214 -18.03 26.48 -5.04
C LEU A 214 -17.30 26.49 -3.68
N HIS A 215 -17.30 27.61 -2.97
CA HIS A 215 -16.67 27.69 -1.65
C HIS A 215 -17.34 26.76 -0.63
N ALA A 216 -18.67 26.76 -0.57
CA ALA A 216 -19.42 25.86 0.31
C ALA A 216 -19.14 24.39 0.01
N TYR A 217 -18.99 24.03 -1.27
CA TYR A 217 -18.58 22.67 -1.66
C TYR A 217 -17.16 22.33 -1.17
N LEU A 218 -16.19 23.20 -1.43
CA LEU A 218 -14.80 22.95 -1.03
C LEU A 218 -14.62 22.95 0.50
N ASP A 219 -15.38 23.76 1.23
CA ASP A 219 -15.37 23.79 2.70
C ASP A 219 -15.97 22.51 3.30
N ASP A 220 -17.07 22.01 2.73
CA ASP A 220 -17.67 20.73 3.11
C ASP A 220 -16.73 19.56 2.82
N MET A 221 -16.10 19.55 1.64
CA MET A 221 -15.08 18.55 1.32
C MET A 221 -13.87 18.64 2.26
N ARG A 222 -13.42 19.84 2.63
CA ARG A 222 -12.29 20.05 3.55
C ARG A 222 -12.55 19.41 4.91
N ILE A 223 -13.74 19.59 5.49
CA ILE A 223 -14.05 18.98 6.80
C ILE A 223 -14.10 17.45 6.72
N ILE A 224 -14.56 16.89 5.60
CA ILE A 224 -14.55 15.44 5.35
C ILE A 224 -13.11 14.93 5.19
N ILE A 225 -12.28 15.63 4.41
CA ILE A 225 -10.86 15.27 4.20
C ILE A 225 -10.11 15.29 5.53
N ARG A 226 -10.33 16.31 6.38
CA ARG A 226 -9.75 16.38 7.73
C ARG A 226 -10.14 15.20 8.61
N GLU A 227 -11.43 14.86 8.67
CA GLU A 227 -11.87 13.71 9.48
C GLU A 227 -11.39 12.38 8.91
N SER A 228 -11.31 12.25 7.60
CA SER A 228 -10.71 11.09 6.97
C SER A 228 -9.21 10.99 7.21
N TYR A 229 -8.45 12.10 7.30
CA TYR A 229 -7.05 12.07 7.76
C TYR A 229 -6.96 11.46 9.16
N ARG A 230 -7.85 11.82 10.08
CA ARG A 230 -7.90 11.23 11.42
C ARG A 230 -8.19 9.73 11.38
N VAL A 231 -9.18 9.31 10.59
CA VAL A 231 -9.66 7.91 10.52
C VAL A 231 -8.70 6.98 9.75
N LEU A 232 -7.98 7.47 8.75
CA LEU A 232 -7.00 6.70 7.99
C LEU A 232 -5.79 6.36 8.88
N ASP A 233 -5.28 5.15 8.80
CA ASP A 233 -4.12 4.68 9.56
C ASP A 233 -2.82 5.37 9.11
N ASN A 234 -1.83 5.47 10.00
CA ASN A 234 -0.59 6.16 9.64
C ASN A 234 0.17 5.39 8.54
N HIS A 235 0.85 6.12 7.65
CA HIS A 235 1.54 5.58 6.47
C HIS A 235 0.64 4.86 5.45
N ARG A 236 -0.65 5.17 5.44
CA ARG A 236 -1.62 4.66 4.46
C ARG A 236 -1.99 5.68 3.40
N VAL A 237 -2.72 5.19 2.41
CA VAL A 237 -2.98 5.89 1.15
C VAL A 237 -4.47 6.20 1.01
N TRP A 238 -4.75 7.35 0.41
CA TRP A 238 -6.05 7.67 -0.15
C TRP A 238 -5.90 7.88 -1.67
N VAL A 239 -6.61 7.07 -2.44
CA VAL A 239 -6.74 7.23 -3.89
C VAL A 239 -8.04 7.97 -4.20
N PHE A 240 -7.93 9.13 -4.84
CA PHE A 240 -9.03 10.06 -5.05
C PHE A 240 -9.22 10.36 -6.53
N ASN A 241 -10.29 9.83 -7.12
CA ASN A 241 -10.64 10.08 -8.51
C ASN A 241 -11.45 11.37 -8.66
N ILE A 242 -10.99 12.31 -9.48
CA ILE A 242 -11.69 13.58 -9.72
C ILE A 242 -11.45 14.08 -11.14
N GLY A 243 -12.53 14.46 -11.81
CA GLY A 243 -12.50 15.15 -13.09
C GLY A 243 -12.70 16.66 -12.92
N ASP A 244 -12.00 17.43 -13.74
CA ASP A 244 -12.37 18.83 -13.90
C ASP A 244 -13.75 18.98 -14.52
N VAL A 245 -14.46 20.01 -14.10
CA VAL A 245 -15.82 20.29 -14.57
C VAL A 245 -15.89 21.62 -15.29
N PHE A 246 -16.78 21.70 -16.27
CA PHE A 246 -17.22 22.99 -16.80
C PHE A 246 -18.44 23.42 -16.00
N ASP A 247 -18.34 24.57 -15.33
CA ASP A 247 -19.46 25.14 -14.59
C ASP A 247 -19.33 26.65 -14.44
N ASN A 248 -20.37 27.28 -13.89
CA ASN A 248 -20.27 28.61 -13.36
C ASN A 248 -19.48 28.60 -12.06
N ASP A 249 -18.45 29.44 -12.01
CA ASP A 249 -17.54 29.52 -10.89
C ASP A 249 -18.21 29.95 -9.60
N ASN A 250 -19.43 30.54 -9.67
CA ASN A 250 -20.32 30.93 -8.56
C ASN A 250 -19.59 30.83 -7.21
N LEU A 251 -18.64 31.75 -7.02
CA LEU A 251 -17.72 31.65 -5.88
C LEU A 251 -18.49 32.07 -4.63
N LYS A 252 -19.16 33.22 -4.72
CA LYS A 252 -19.91 33.83 -3.62
C LYS A 252 -21.39 34.07 -3.94
N THR A 253 -21.77 34.18 -5.22
CA THR A 253 -23.13 34.57 -5.63
C THR A 253 -23.58 33.83 -6.89
N LYS A 254 -24.84 33.33 -6.87
CA LYS A 254 -25.43 32.59 -7.99
C LYS A 254 -25.41 33.44 -9.26
N SER A 255 -24.69 32.97 -10.26
CA SER A 255 -24.62 33.57 -11.58
C SER A 255 -25.28 32.63 -12.60
N VAL A 256 -25.93 33.20 -13.61
CA VAL A 256 -26.62 32.46 -14.69
C VAL A 256 -25.72 32.21 -15.92
N TRP A 257 -24.48 32.71 -15.91
CA TRP A 257 -23.55 32.61 -17.04
C TRP A 257 -22.33 31.76 -16.69
N GLY A 258 -22.38 30.43 -16.90
CA GLY A 258 -21.23 29.55 -16.74
C GLY A 258 -20.26 29.66 -17.92
N LYS A 259 -18.98 29.99 -17.66
CA LYS A 259 -18.02 30.41 -18.71
C LYS A 259 -16.61 29.80 -18.63
N ARG A 260 -16.27 28.98 -17.62
CA ARG A 260 -14.89 28.47 -17.46
C ARG A 260 -14.81 27.05 -16.92
N ARG A 261 -13.66 26.41 -17.14
CA ARG A 261 -13.30 25.13 -16.53
C ARG A 261 -12.88 25.35 -15.08
N LEU A 262 -13.40 24.54 -14.17
CA LEU A 262 -13.01 24.48 -12.78
C LEU A 262 -11.96 23.37 -12.61
N PRO A 263 -10.72 23.71 -12.23
CA PRO A 263 -9.63 22.74 -12.08
C PRO A 263 -9.77 22.04 -10.71
N LEU A 264 -10.80 21.20 -10.56
CA LEU A 264 -11.09 20.54 -9.28
C LEU A 264 -9.90 19.70 -8.81
N GLY A 265 -9.17 19.04 -9.72
CA GLY A 265 -7.96 18.29 -9.36
C GLY A 265 -6.96 19.16 -8.59
N ALA A 266 -6.66 20.35 -9.10
CA ALA A 266 -5.73 21.28 -8.45
C ALA A 266 -6.26 21.82 -7.10
N TYR A 267 -7.57 22.08 -6.99
CA TYR A 267 -8.18 22.53 -5.73
C TYR A 267 -8.13 21.44 -4.65
N PHE A 268 -8.40 20.20 -5.02
CA PHE A 268 -8.32 19.08 -4.09
C PHE A 268 -6.88 18.79 -3.66
N ILE A 269 -5.90 18.79 -4.57
CA ILE A 269 -4.47 18.64 -4.19
C ILE A 269 -4.11 19.64 -3.08
N LYS A 270 -4.44 20.92 -3.28
CA LYS A 270 -4.17 21.96 -2.30
C LYS A 270 -4.86 21.69 -0.95
N ILE A 271 -6.15 21.33 -0.97
CA ILE A 271 -6.89 21.04 0.28
C ILE A 271 -6.30 19.83 1.00
N PHE A 272 -5.97 18.75 0.30
CA PHE A 272 -5.36 17.57 0.89
C PHE A 272 -4.02 17.91 1.57
N GLU A 273 -3.15 18.70 0.92
CA GLU A 273 -1.88 19.15 1.50
C GLU A 273 -2.08 20.03 2.74
N GLU A 274 -3.02 20.98 2.68
CA GLU A 274 -3.35 21.84 3.83
C GLU A 274 -3.92 21.06 5.03
N GLU A 275 -4.62 19.95 4.78
CA GLU A 275 -5.16 19.06 5.82
C GLU A 275 -4.17 17.94 6.23
N GLY A 276 -2.92 17.99 5.74
CA GLY A 276 -1.80 17.20 6.23
C GLY A 276 -1.45 15.94 5.42
N PHE A 277 -2.13 15.68 4.31
CA PHE A 277 -1.72 14.64 3.37
C PHE A 277 -0.51 15.09 2.55
N GLU A 278 0.29 14.13 2.08
CA GLU A 278 1.32 14.35 1.08
C GLU A 278 0.77 13.96 -0.30
N PHE A 279 0.83 14.86 -1.27
CA PHE A 279 0.56 14.53 -2.66
C PHE A 279 1.73 13.73 -3.24
N VAL A 280 1.45 12.55 -3.81
CA VAL A 280 2.48 11.63 -4.31
C VAL A 280 2.47 11.53 -5.82
N ASP A 281 1.29 11.37 -6.43
CA ASP A 281 1.18 11.14 -7.87
C ASP A 281 -0.19 11.52 -8.43
N ASP A 282 -0.24 11.77 -9.73
CA ASP A 282 -1.44 12.04 -10.52
C ASP A 282 -1.45 11.13 -11.75
N ILE A 283 -2.22 10.03 -11.67
CA ILE A 283 -2.41 9.14 -12.80
C ILE A 283 -3.58 9.66 -13.63
N ILE A 284 -3.32 9.95 -14.90
CA ILE A 284 -4.33 10.43 -15.83
C ILE A 284 -5.11 9.25 -16.39
N TRP A 285 -6.38 9.15 -16.02
CA TRP A 285 -7.30 8.21 -16.63
C TRP A 285 -7.85 8.78 -17.94
N ASP A 286 -7.35 8.26 -19.07
CA ASP A 286 -7.92 8.55 -20.40
C ASP A 286 -9.20 7.71 -20.61
N LYS A 287 -10.35 8.38 -20.62
CA LYS A 287 -11.67 7.79 -20.84
C LYS A 287 -11.90 7.39 -22.31
N GLY A 288 -11.00 7.78 -23.22
CA GLY A 288 -11.15 7.59 -24.65
C GLY A 288 -12.03 8.65 -25.31
N GLU A 289 -12.61 8.30 -26.46
CA GLU A 289 -13.44 9.23 -27.22
C GLU A 289 -14.72 9.58 -26.47
N VAL A 290 -14.95 10.87 -26.30
CA VAL A 290 -16.11 11.38 -25.57
C VAL A 290 -17.21 11.68 -26.59
N GLU A 291 -18.37 11.03 -26.46
CA GLU A 291 -19.50 11.22 -27.39
C GLU A 291 -20.20 12.58 -27.24
N SER A 292 -19.81 13.39 -26.24
CA SER A 292 -20.43 14.68 -25.94
C SER A 292 -20.25 15.68 -27.08
N GLN A 293 -21.38 16.16 -27.61
CA GLN A 293 -21.43 17.22 -28.61
C GLN A 293 -21.54 18.63 -28.00
N ARG A 294 -21.62 18.75 -26.65
CA ARG A 294 -21.96 20.01 -25.94
C ARG A 294 -20.98 21.16 -26.17
N HIS A 295 -19.77 20.86 -26.65
CA HIS A 295 -18.72 21.85 -26.92
C HIS A 295 -18.39 22.01 -28.41
N LYS A 296 -19.17 21.39 -29.32
CA LYS A 296 -18.99 21.60 -30.75
C LYS A 296 -19.55 22.96 -31.14
N ASN A 297 -18.77 23.74 -31.89
CA ASN A 297 -19.15 25.06 -32.39
C ASN A 297 -20.13 24.99 -33.58
N SER A 298 -21.04 24.01 -33.61
CA SER A 298 -22.02 23.80 -34.70
C SER A 298 -21.43 23.84 -36.12
N GLY A 299 -20.16 23.44 -36.32
CA GLY A 299 -19.48 23.46 -37.62
C GLY A 299 -18.89 24.79 -38.05
N ILE A 300 -18.86 25.81 -37.17
CA ILE A 300 -18.26 27.12 -37.47
C ILE A 300 -16.73 27.02 -37.40
N ASN A 301 -16.09 27.06 -38.57
CA ASN A 301 -14.64 26.98 -38.76
C ASN A 301 -14.00 28.38 -38.91
N TYR A 302 -14.20 29.24 -37.92
CA TYR A 302 -13.54 30.56 -37.80
C TYR A 302 -12.58 30.58 -36.60
N PRO A 303 -11.61 31.52 -36.52
CA PRO A 303 -10.70 31.65 -35.38
C PRO A 303 -11.46 32.07 -34.12
N PHE A 304 -11.97 31.08 -33.41
CA PHE A 304 -12.58 31.16 -32.09
C PHE A 304 -12.08 29.98 -31.25
N TYR A 305 -11.91 30.18 -29.95
CA TYR A 305 -11.44 29.11 -29.07
C TYR A 305 -12.50 27.99 -28.98
N GLN A 306 -12.14 26.81 -29.47
CA GLN A 306 -12.97 25.61 -29.36
C GLN A 306 -12.63 24.91 -28.05
N TYR A 307 -13.57 24.89 -27.10
CA TYR A 307 -13.35 24.25 -25.81
C TYR A 307 -13.09 22.75 -26.01
N PRO A 308 -11.94 22.22 -25.55
CA PRO A 308 -11.68 20.80 -25.65
C PRO A 308 -12.67 20.03 -24.76
N VAL A 309 -13.13 18.89 -25.25
CA VAL A 309 -14.00 18.00 -24.48
C VAL A 309 -13.17 17.34 -23.38
N ASN A 310 -13.73 17.20 -22.18
CA ASN A 310 -13.03 16.54 -21.09
C ASN A 310 -12.95 15.02 -21.34
N CYS A 311 -11.79 14.55 -21.80
CA CYS A 311 -11.50 13.14 -22.09
C CYS A 311 -10.79 12.41 -20.96
N TYR A 312 -10.48 13.07 -19.84
CA TYR A 312 -9.73 12.44 -18.77
C TYR A 312 -10.26 12.79 -17.37
N GLU A 313 -9.79 12.03 -16.38
CA GLU A 313 -9.94 12.32 -14.95
C GLU A 313 -8.59 12.09 -14.26
N HIS A 314 -8.40 12.74 -13.13
CA HIS A 314 -7.24 12.58 -12.27
C HIS A 314 -7.50 11.45 -11.29
N ILE A 315 -6.59 10.50 -11.19
CA ILE A 315 -6.51 9.54 -10.09
C ILE A 315 -5.37 10.00 -9.20
N LEU A 316 -5.71 10.81 -8.21
CA LEU A 316 -4.76 11.43 -7.30
C LEU A 316 -4.39 10.45 -6.18
N ILE A 317 -3.10 10.36 -5.88
CA ILE A 317 -2.57 9.50 -4.81
C ILE A 317 -2.05 10.39 -3.68
N PHE A 318 -2.64 10.21 -2.49
CA PHE A 318 -2.26 10.93 -1.29
C PHE A 318 -1.79 9.98 -0.20
N HIS A 319 -0.70 10.31 0.47
CA HIS A 319 -0.20 9.57 1.62
C HIS A 319 -0.48 10.31 2.92
N LYS A 320 -0.85 9.56 3.96
CA LYS A 320 -0.87 10.08 5.34
C LYS A 320 0.46 9.78 6.02
N HIS A 321 1.17 10.82 6.44
CA HIS A 321 2.38 10.71 7.26
C HIS A 321 2.27 11.61 8.49
N ARG A 322 1.60 11.09 9.53
CA ARG A 322 1.59 11.74 10.84
C ARG A 322 3.01 11.69 11.41
N LEU A 323 3.48 12.83 11.90
CA LEU A 323 4.72 12.92 12.65
C LEU A 323 4.65 12.01 13.88
N ASP A 324 5.47 10.97 13.90
CA ASP A 324 5.62 10.07 15.03
C ASP A 324 7.10 10.02 15.46
N THR A 325 7.35 10.42 16.71
CA THR A 325 8.70 10.48 17.30
C THR A 325 8.99 9.29 18.22
N ASN A 326 8.04 8.36 18.36
CA ASN A 326 8.22 7.17 19.19
C ASN A 326 9.34 6.28 18.62
N ARG A 327 10.02 5.55 19.52
CA ARG A 327 11.07 4.62 19.13
C ARG A 327 10.45 3.36 18.55
N ILE A 328 10.76 3.03 17.30
CA ILE A 328 10.33 1.77 16.70
C ILE A 328 11.40 0.70 16.95
N PRO A 329 11.03 -0.51 17.41
CA PRO A 329 11.95 -1.62 17.57
C PRO A 329 12.75 -1.91 16.30
N CYS A 330 14.02 -2.30 16.45
CA CYS A 330 14.80 -2.80 15.33
C CYS A 330 14.12 -4.02 14.70
N PRO A 331 13.85 -4.04 13.37
CA PRO A 331 13.14 -5.16 12.73
C PRO A 331 13.95 -6.46 12.69
N ILE A 332 15.26 -6.39 13.01
CA ILE A 332 16.16 -7.55 12.99
C ILE A 332 16.33 -8.18 14.38
N CYS A 333 16.38 -7.38 15.44
CA CYS A 333 16.67 -7.88 16.79
C CYS A 333 15.66 -7.46 17.86
N GLY A 334 14.63 -6.68 17.50
CA GLY A 334 13.59 -6.20 18.40
C GLY A 334 14.06 -5.19 19.46
N SER A 335 15.30 -4.70 19.37
CA SER A 335 15.84 -3.74 20.34
C SER A 335 15.27 -2.33 20.14
N LEU A 336 14.87 -1.67 21.23
CA LEU A 336 14.51 -0.25 21.35
C LEU A 336 15.73 0.65 21.59
N ASN A 337 16.91 0.06 21.80
CA ASN A 337 18.18 0.77 21.79
C ASN A 337 18.55 1.13 20.35
N VAL A 338 17.95 2.22 19.88
CA VAL A 338 18.09 2.77 18.53
C VAL A 338 18.42 4.26 18.63
N ASN A 339 19.20 4.78 17.68
CA ASN A 339 19.31 6.23 17.52
C ASN A 339 18.25 6.67 16.51
N GLY A 340 17.24 7.40 17.00
CA GLY A 340 16.25 8.05 16.17
C GLY A 340 16.71 9.43 15.72
N ASN A 341 16.02 9.94 14.69
CA ASN A 341 15.84 11.35 14.35
C ASN A 341 16.54 11.86 13.09
N THR A 342 16.57 11.05 12.04
CA THR A 342 16.50 11.62 10.68
C THR A 342 15.19 11.15 10.06
N GLN A 343 14.42 12.07 9.48
CA GLN A 343 13.28 11.73 8.65
C GLN A 343 13.78 11.47 7.25
N SER A 344 13.41 10.33 6.66
CA SER A 344 13.71 10.12 5.24
C SER A 344 12.81 11.02 4.37
N GLU A 345 11.59 11.23 4.83
CA GLU A 345 10.52 12.05 4.26
C GLU A 345 9.73 12.65 5.43
N ILE A 346 8.98 13.73 5.21
CA ILE A 346 8.20 14.37 6.28
C ILE A 346 7.26 13.33 6.91
N GLY A 347 7.35 13.16 8.23
CA GLY A 347 6.55 12.19 8.97
C GLY A 347 6.98 10.72 8.83
N VAL A 348 7.99 10.39 8.01
CA VAL A 348 8.52 9.01 7.88
C VAL A 348 9.82 8.86 8.66
N GLN A 349 9.77 8.05 9.72
CA GLN A 349 10.92 7.84 10.59
C GLN A 349 12.02 6.99 9.93
N SER A 350 13.28 7.37 10.15
CA SER A 350 14.43 6.49 9.97
C SER A 350 15.26 6.40 11.25
N TRP A 351 15.84 5.23 11.52
CA TRP A 351 16.61 4.97 12.74
C TRP A 351 17.76 3.99 12.48
N GLU A 352 18.76 4.04 13.36
CA GLU A 352 19.90 3.12 13.34
C GLU A 352 19.91 2.27 14.61
N CYS A 353 20.03 0.94 14.45
CA CYS A 353 20.10 0.04 15.60
C CYS A 353 21.43 0.17 16.35
N LYS A 354 21.38 0.37 17.68
CA LYS A 354 22.58 0.47 18.53
C LYS A 354 22.91 -0.78 19.32
N ASN A 355 22.02 -1.77 19.34
CA ASN A 355 22.30 -3.09 19.91
C ASN A 355 23.54 -3.73 19.25
N ASP A 356 24.62 -3.82 20.01
CA ASP A 356 25.91 -4.42 19.64
C ASP A 356 25.79 -5.87 19.19
N LYS A 357 24.76 -6.57 19.68
CA LYS A 357 24.45 -7.96 19.31
C LYS A 357 23.58 -8.09 18.06
N CYS A 358 23.10 -6.99 17.46
CA CYS A 358 22.21 -7.06 16.29
C CYS A 358 22.82 -7.90 15.15
N LEU A 359 22.02 -8.77 14.52
CA LEU A 359 22.48 -9.71 13.47
C LEU A 359 22.89 -9.02 12.15
N GLU A 360 22.53 -7.76 11.96
CA GLU A 360 22.85 -6.97 10.76
C GLU A 360 23.59 -5.70 11.14
N ARG A 361 24.89 -5.86 11.45
CA ARG A 361 25.84 -4.75 11.62
C ARG A 361 26.76 -4.66 10.41
N SER A 362 27.20 -3.44 10.12
CA SER A 362 28.17 -3.17 9.06
C SER A 362 29.58 -3.63 9.46
N PRO A 363 30.51 -3.77 8.50
CA PRO A 363 31.91 -4.13 8.76
C PRO A 363 32.64 -3.17 9.72
N HIS A 364 32.21 -1.91 9.79
CA HIS A 364 32.76 -0.91 10.72
C HIS A 364 32.07 -0.92 12.08
N ASN A 365 31.39 -2.02 12.44
CA ASN A 365 30.61 -2.17 13.66
C ASN A 365 29.55 -1.08 13.87
N ARG A 366 29.08 -0.45 12.79
CA ARG A 366 27.93 0.48 12.81
C ARG A 366 26.64 -0.30 12.56
N GLY A 367 25.56 0.05 13.25
CA GLY A 367 24.26 -0.57 13.02
C GLY A 367 23.69 -0.28 11.63
N LYS A 368 22.85 -1.18 11.12
CA LYS A 368 22.07 -0.92 9.91
C LYS A 368 21.03 0.17 10.18
N ARG A 369 20.79 1.02 9.17
CA ARG A 369 19.75 2.04 9.17
C ARG A 369 18.48 1.48 8.54
N PHE A 370 17.35 1.79 9.15
CA PHE A 370 16.02 1.39 8.73
C PHE A 370 15.15 2.61 8.48
N SER A 371 14.18 2.47 7.59
CA SER A 371 13.08 3.43 7.36
C SER A 371 11.77 2.70 7.67
N LEU A 372 10.86 3.36 8.38
CA LEU A 372 9.57 2.79 8.77
C LEU A 372 8.79 2.31 7.54
N ARG A 373 8.70 3.18 6.53
CA ARG A 373 8.05 2.90 5.25
C ARG A 373 8.64 1.66 4.57
N SER A 374 9.97 1.58 4.49
CA SER A 374 10.64 0.41 3.88
C SER A 374 10.34 -0.88 4.63
N ASN A 375 10.34 -0.85 5.97
CA ASN A 375 10.03 -2.02 6.79
C ASN A 375 8.58 -2.47 6.60
N MET A 376 7.63 -1.54 6.51
CA MET A 376 6.22 -1.85 6.27
C MET A 376 5.98 -2.45 4.87
N MET A 377 6.70 -1.95 3.86
CA MET A 377 6.57 -2.44 2.48
C MET A 377 7.28 -3.77 2.25
N GLN A 378 8.33 -4.08 3.01
CA GLN A 378 9.15 -5.28 2.82
C GLN A 378 8.82 -6.42 3.78
N ASP A 379 7.77 -6.29 4.60
CA ASP A 379 7.33 -7.30 5.55
C ASP A 379 7.10 -8.66 4.86
N ALA A 380 7.97 -9.62 5.14
CA ALA A 380 7.92 -10.94 4.54
C ALA A 380 6.63 -11.70 4.90
N SER A 381 6.04 -11.42 6.07
CA SER A 381 4.80 -12.08 6.51
C SER A 381 3.59 -11.67 5.67
N LYS A 382 3.70 -10.57 4.91
CA LYS A 382 2.66 -10.10 4.00
C LYS A 382 2.81 -10.63 2.58
N ARG A 383 3.89 -11.36 2.25
CA ARG A 383 4.14 -11.94 0.91
C ARG A 383 3.40 -13.25 0.72
N ILE A 384 2.08 -13.20 0.82
CA ILE A 384 1.15 -14.32 0.60
C ILE A 384 0.46 -14.17 -0.77
N SER A 385 -0.13 -15.24 -1.28
CA SER A 385 -0.82 -15.29 -2.57
C SER A 385 -1.86 -14.19 -2.75
N GLU A 386 -2.60 -13.88 -1.70
CA GLU A 386 -3.71 -12.92 -1.66
C GLU A 386 -3.22 -11.46 -1.76
N ASN A 387 -1.93 -11.22 -1.57
CA ASN A 387 -1.28 -9.91 -1.71
C ASN A 387 -0.42 -9.81 -2.96
N TYR A 388 -0.40 -10.86 -3.80
CA TYR A 388 0.35 -10.83 -5.03
C TYR A 388 -0.31 -9.92 -6.07
N ILE A 389 0.52 -9.15 -6.78
CA ILE A 389 0.09 -8.27 -7.87
C ILE A 389 0.60 -8.91 -9.17
N ASP A 390 -0.32 -9.19 -10.10
CA ASP A 390 0.01 -9.80 -11.37
C ASP A 390 0.80 -8.85 -12.29
N GLU A 391 1.67 -9.43 -13.13
CA GLU A 391 2.55 -8.67 -14.04
C GLU A 391 1.78 -7.77 -15.00
N PHE A 392 0.57 -8.18 -15.42
CA PHE A 392 -0.28 -7.38 -16.29
C PHE A 392 -0.75 -6.10 -15.61
N THR A 393 -1.24 -6.19 -14.37
CA THR A 393 -1.61 -5.03 -13.55
C THR A 393 -0.42 -4.10 -13.38
N ILE A 394 0.76 -4.63 -13.06
CA ILE A 394 1.99 -3.82 -12.94
C ILE A 394 2.33 -3.13 -14.26
N ALA A 395 2.26 -3.84 -15.38
CA ALA A 395 2.56 -3.28 -16.69
C ALA A 395 1.55 -2.20 -17.11
N LYS A 396 0.26 -2.38 -16.81
CA LYS A 396 -0.82 -1.43 -17.12
C LYS A 396 -0.64 -0.11 -16.36
N TRP A 397 -0.41 -0.19 -15.05
CA TRP A 397 -0.37 0.97 -14.16
C TRP A 397 1.04 1.57 -13.99
N ARG A 398 1.99 1.16 -14.82
CA ARG A 398 3.32 1.76 -14.92
C ARG A 398 3.36 3.06 -15.72
N ARG A 399 2.29 3.36 -16.45
CA ARG A 399 2.15 4.56 -17.27
C ARG A 399 1.47 5.64 -16.44
N ASP A 400 1.93 6.87 -16.60
CA ASP A 400 1.30 8.09 -16.09
C ASP A 400 -0.09 8.33 -16.71
N ILE A 401 -0.27 7.95 -17.97
CA ILE A 401 -1.56 7.97 -18.67
C ILE A 401 -2.05 6.54 -18.90
N VAL A 402 -3.22 6.21 -18.35
CA VAL A 402 -3.83 4.88 -18.45
C VAL A 402 -5.19 4.99 -19.14
N LYS A 403 -5.33 4.28 -20.25
CA LYS A 403 -6.55 4.28 -21.06
C LYS A 403 -7.42 3.07 -20.74
N PHE A 404 -8.66 3.32 -20.32
CA PHE A 404 -9.71 2.29 -20.17
C PHE A 404 -11.10 2.94 -20.21
N PRO A 405 -12.13 2.21 -20.69
CA PRO A 405 -13.44 2.81 -20.91
C PRO A 405 -14.14 3.18 -19.59
N PRO A 406 -15.02 4.21 -19.59
CA PRO A 406 -15.90 4.50 -18.46
C PRO A 406 -16.93 3.40 -18.27
N VAL A 407 -17.58 3.40 -17.09
CA VAL A 407 -18.67 2.48 -16.79
C VAL A 407 -19.85 2.74 -17.74
N ILE A 408 -20.28 1.71 -18.46
CA ILE A 408 -21.48 1.74 -19.29
C ILE A 408 -22.71 1.62 -18.38
N LYS A 409 -23.41 2.74 -18.17
CA LYS A 409 -24.50 2.86 -17.19
C LYS A 409 -25.87 2.51 -17.78
N ILE A 410 -26.05 2.85 -19.05
CA ILE A 410 -27.31 2.73 -19.76
C ILE A 410 -27.24 1.47 -20.62
N ASP A 411 -28.23 0.61 -20.48
CA ASP A 411 -28.36 -0.54 -21.38
C ASP A 411 -28.96 -0.16 -22.73
N LYS A 412 -28.98 -1.10 -23.66
CA LYS A 412 -29.60 -0.92 -24.98
C LYS A 412 -31.08 -0.50 -24.94
N ASN A 413 -31.75 -0.64 -23.78
CA ASN A 413 -33.15 -0.30 -23.57
C ASN A 413 -33.32 1.03 -22.80
N GLY A 414 -32.24 1.76 -22.50
CA GLY A 414 -32.29 3.04 -21.78
C GLY A 414 -32.31 2.93 -20.25
N ASN A 415 -32.23 1.73 -19.67
CA ASN A 415 -32.29 1.55 -18.22
C ASN A 415 -30.92 1.77 -17.57
N ASN A 416 -30.88 2.49 -16.45
CA ASN A 416 -29.66 2.63 -15.65
C ASN A 416 -29.41 1.34 -14.86
N ARG A 417 -28.49 0.50 -15.35
CA ARG A 417 -28.15 -0.80 -14.73
C ARG A 417 -27.49 -0.67 -13.36
N VAL A 418 -26.78 0.42 -13.14
CA VAL A 418 -25.99 0.66 -11.92
C VAL A 418 -26.79 1.52 -10.92
N GLY A 419 -27.91 2.10 -11.37
CA GLY A 419 -28.81 2.98 -10.62
C GLY A 419 -28.17 4.22 -9.99
N HIS A 420 -26.95 4.59 -10.41
CA HIS A 420 -26.21 5.77 -9.96
C HIS A 420 -25.71 6.56 -11.18
N SER A 421 -25.72 7.90 -11.15
CA SER A 421 -25.30 8.73 -12.29
C SER A 421 -23.82 8.65 -12.62
N ALA A 422 -22.96 8.48 -11.62
CA ALA A 422 -21.50 8.65 -11.78
C ALA A 422 -20.60 7.55 -11.15
N PRO A 423 -20.81 6.25 -11.41
CA PRO A 423 -19.84 5.23 -11.00
C PRO A 423 -18.52 5.36 -11.77
N PHE A 424 -17.39 5.21 -11.06
CA PHE A 424 -16.07 5.01 -11.67
C PHE A 424 -15.77 3.52 -11.94
N PRO A 425 -14.89 3.19 -12.90
CA PRO A 425 -14.58 1.80 -13.27
C PRO A 425 -13.88 1.04 -12.15
N LYS A 426 -14.10 -0.28 -12.10
CA LYS A 426 -13.49 -1.19 -11.12
C LYS A 426 -11.96 -1.23 -11.18
N ASP A 427 -11.38 -0.83 -12.30
CA ASP A 427 -9.93 -0.79 -12.52
C ASP A 427 -9.20 0.09 -11.51
N ILE A 428 -9.78 1.25 -11.16
CA ILE A 428 -9.21 2.20 -10.19
C ILE A 428 -9.12 1.58 -8.78
N PRO A 429 -10.22 1.07 -8.18
CA PRO A 429 -10.15 0.45 -6.87
C PRO A 429 -9.38 -0.87 -6.91
N GLU A 430 -9.44 -1.66 -8.00
CA GLU A 430 -8.64 -2.87 -8.11
C GLU A 430 -7.14 -2.56 -8.02
N MET A 431 -6.66 -1.54 -8.73
CA MET A 431 -5.29 -1.06 -8.62
C MET A 431 -4.97 -0.60 -7.20
N ALA A 432 -5.76 0.32 -6.66
CA ALA A 432 -5.50 0.91 -5.36
C ALA A 432 -5.46 -0.14 -4.25
N ILE A 433 -6.40 -1.09 -4.26
CA ILE A 433 -6.49 -2.17 -3.27
C ILE A 433 -5.31 -3.13 -3.39
N LYS A 434 -4.92 -3.51 -4.61
CA LYS A 434 -3.75 -4.37 -4.83
C LYS A 434 -2.44 -3.69 -4.40
N TYR A 435 -2.31 -2.39 -4.62
CA TYR A 435 -1.05 -1.66 -4.41
C TYR A 435 -0.85 -1.21 -2.96
N PHE A 436 -1.94 -0.83 -2.28
CA PHE A 436 -1.85 -0.07 -1.03
C PHE A 436 -2.54 -0.73 0.18
N SER A 437 -3.02 -1.98 0.03
CA SER A 437 -3.61 -2.74 1.12
C SER A 437 -3.21 -4.20 1.11
N TYR A 438 -3.29 -4.84 2.27
CA TYR A 438 -3.11 -6.27 2.45
C TYR A 438 -4.46 -6.98 2.68
N ALA A 439 -4.51 -8.29 2.42
CA ALA A 439 -5.67 -9.12 2.69
C ALA A 439 -6.12 -8.99 4.15
N GLY A 440 -7.44 -8.94 4.37
CA GLY A 440 -8.08 -8.70 5.65
C GLY A 440 -8.11 -7.23 6.10
N GLU A 441 -7.45 -6.31 5.40
CA GLU A 441 -7.47 -4.89 5.75
C GLU A 441 -8.77 -4.20 5.33
N LYS A 442 -9.08 -3.09 5.99
CA LYS A 442 -10.30 -2.28 5.77
C LYS A 442 -10.08 -1.23 4.69
N VAL A 443 -10.92 -1.26 3.66
CA VAL A 443 -10.94 -0.32 2.53
C VAL A 443 -12.24 0.48 2.59
N LEU A 444 -12.16 1.80 2.71
CA LEU A 444 -13.32 2.68 2.83
C LEU A 444 -13.55 3.49 1.57
N ASP A 445 -14.81 3.59 1.18
CA ASP A 445 -15.32 4.58 0.26
C ASP A 445 -16.31 5.51 0.98
N PRO A 446 -15.92 6.75 1.33
CA PRO A 446 -16.82 7.69 2.02
C PRO A 446 -17.96 8.21 1.13
N PHE A 447 -17.87 8.02 -0.18
CA PHE A 447 -18.87 8.44 -1.17
C PHE A 447 -19.27 7.25 -2.04
N ALA A 448 -19.75 6.19 -1.39
CA ALA A 448 -19.78 4.87 -1.98
C ALA A 448 -20.67 4.77 -3.22
N GLY A 449 -21.77 5.53 -3.27
CA GLY A 449 -22.67 5.58 -4.42
C GLY A 449 -23.10 4.18 -4.86
N SER A 450 -22.48 3.70 -5.94
CA SER A 450 -22.74 2.37 -6.50
C SER A 450 -22.02 1.20 -5.81
N PHE A 451 -21.24 1.44 -4.74
CA PHE A 451 -20.48 0.47 -3.95
C PHE A 451 -19.33 -0.26 -4.68
N THR A 452 -18.86 0.26 -5.83
CA THR A 452 -17.81 -0.38 -6.64
C THR A 452 -16.55 -0.68 -5.81
N THR A 453 -16.04 0.27 -5.02
CA THR A 453 -14.86 0.08 -4.16
C THR A 453 -15.04 -1.06 -3.16
N ALA A 454 -16.14 -1.05 -2.41
CA ALA A 454 -16.39 -2.01 -1.35
C ALA A 454 -16.57 -3.44 -1.91
N ILE A 455 -17.24 -3.58 -3.06
CA ILE A 455 -17.41 -4.85 -3.77
C ILE A 455 -16.04 -5.38 -4.22
N VAL A 456 -15.21 -4.54 -4.85
CA VAL A 456 -13.86 -4.93 -5.31
C VAL A 456 -12.98 -5.32 -4.13
N ALA A 457 -13.04 -4.59 -3.02
CA ALA A 457 -12.31 -4.92 -1.79
C ALA A 457 -12.68 -6.31 -1.28
N LYS A 458 -13.98 -6.64 -1.17
CA LYS A 458 -14.41 -7.98 -0.77
C LYS A 458 -13.91 -9.07 -1.74
N LYS A 459 -14.01 -8.83 -3.06
CA LYS A 459 -13.51 -9.79 -4.07
C LYS A 459 -12.01 -10.05 -3.98
N LEU A 460 -11.24 -9.06 -3.53
CA LEU A 460 -9.81 -9.17 -3.29
C LEU A 460 -9.47 -9.61 -1.85
N GLY A 461 -10.43 -10.07 -1.05
CA GLY A 461 -10.19 -10.57 0.31
C GLY A 461 -9.91 -9.48 1.35
N ARG A 462 -10.30 -8.23 1.09
CA ARG A 462 -10.29 -7.11 2.05
C ARG A 462 -11.69 -6.90 2.61
N ILE A 463 -11.79 -6.12 3.69
CA ILE A 463 -13.08 -5.65 4.24
C ILE A 463 -13.46 -4.36 3.50
N GLY A 464 -14.44 -4.45 2.60
CA GLY A 464 -14.98 -3.29 1.89
C GLY A 464 -16.02 -2.55 2.73
N ILE A 465 -15.87 -1.24 2.88
CA ILE A 465 -16.80 -0.38 3.63
C ILE A 465 -17.25 0.75 2.70
N GLY A 466 -18.56 0.97 2.61
CA GLY A 466 -19.11 2.08 1.85
C GLY A 466 -20.10 2.89 2.67
N ILE A 467 -20.05 4.22 2.55
CA ILE A 467 -21.02 5.15 3.14
C ILE A 467 -21.87 5.77 2.04
N GLU A 468 -23.20 5.72 2.19
CA GLU A 468 -24.15 6.34 1.26
C GLU A 468 -25.25 7.10 2.03
N ILE A 469 -25.49 8.34 1.62
CA ILE A 469 -26.42 9.25 2.31
C ILE A 469 -27.87 8.97 1.94
N ASN A 470 -28.16 8.64 0.68
CA ASN A 470 -29.51 8.52 0.17
C ASN A 470 -29.99 7.07 0.13
N LYS A 471 -30.26 6.51 1.32
CA LYS A 471 -30.81 5.16 1.49
C LYS A 471 -32.07 4.92 0.65
N GLN A 472 -33.02 5.85 0.70
CA GLN A 472 -34.31 5.69 0.02
C GLN A 472 -34.17 5.51 -1.49
N MET A 473 -33.22 6.22 -2.11
CA MET A 473 -32.98 6.16 -3.55
C MET A 473 -32.15 4.94 -3.95
N PHE A 474 -31.12 4.59 -3.18
CA PHE A 474 -30.10 3.63 -3.62
C PHE A 474 -30.15 2.26 -2.96
N GLU A 475 -30.92 2.05 -1.88
CA GLU A 475 -30.95 0.77 -1.15
C GLU A 475 -31.27 -0.42 -2.05
N SER A 476 -32.38 -0.39 -2.78
CA SER A 476 -32.79 -1.51 -3.63
C SER A 476 -31.76 -1.82 -4.73
N VAL A 477 -31.19 -0.78 -5.33
CA VAL A 477 -30.19 -0.89 -6.40
C VAL A 477 -28.89 -1.46 -5.87
N ILE A 478 -28.37 -0.93 -4.75
CA ILE A 478 -27.12 -1.38 -4.14
C ILE A 478 -27.24 -2.84 -3.71
N LYS A 479 -28.35 -3.20 -3.05
CA LYS A 479 -28.60 -4.58 -2.61
C LYS A 479 -28.68 -5.54 -3.79
N LYS A 480 -29.41 -5.17 -4.84
CA LYS A 480 -29.51 -5.97 -6.07
C LYS A 480 -28.13 -6.16 -6.70
N ARG A 481 -27.36 -5.08 -6.88
CA ARG A 481 -26.02 -5.15 -7.46
C ARG A 481 -25.08 -6.04 -6.65
N ILE A 482 -25.05 -5.87 -5.34
CA ILE A 482 -24.21 -6.70 -4.46
C ILE A 482 -24.63 -8.18 -4.59
N SER A 483 -25.93 -8.47 -4.57
CA SER A 483 -26.43 -9.83 -4.76
C SER A 483 -25.99 -10.42 -6.11
N GLU A 484 -26.10 -9.66 -7.21
CA GLU A 484 -25.64 -10.08 -8.54
C GLU A 484 -24.13 -10.33 -8.60
N GLU A 485 -23.31 -9.47 -7.96
CA GLU A 485 -21.85 -9.59 -7.95
C GLU A 485 -21.33 -10.80 -7.16
N PHE A 486 -22.16 -11.37 -6.28
CA PHE A 486 -21.86 -12.51 -5.41
C PHE A 486 -22.89 -13.66 -5.55
N ASN A 487 -23.62 -13.75 -6.66
CA ASN A 487 -24.59 -14.82 -6.96
C ASN A 487 -25.61 -15.11 -5.84
N GLY A 488 -26.00 -14.10 -5.05
CA GLY A 488 -26.92 -14.24 -3.92
C GLY A 488 -26.34 -14.89 -2.66
N GLU A 489 -25.06 -15.24 -2.63
CA GLU A 489 -24.39 -15.95 -1.52
C GLU A 489 -23.91 -15.02 -0.40
N ILE A 490 -24.49 -13.81 -0.28
CA ILE A 490 -24.00 -12.79 0.65
C ILE A 490 -25.10 -12.27 1.58
N GLU A 491 -24.88 -12.42 2.88
CA GLU A 491 -25.70 -11.78 3.91
C GLU A 491 -25.27 -10.32 4.07
N LEU A 492 -26.17 -9.38 3.78
CA LEU A 492 -25.84 -7.96 3.81
C LEU A 492 -25.72 -7.44 5.25
N GLU A 493 -24.60 -6.80 5.55
CA GLU A 493 -24.37 -6.14 6.83
C GLU A 493 -24.56 -4.62 6.69
N GLU A 494 -25.53 -4.08 7.43
CA GLU A 494 -25.94 -2.69 7.35
C GLU A 494 -25.88 -1.98 8.70
N PHE A 495 -25.47 -0.72 8.69
CA PHE A 495 -25.51 0.18 9.84
C PHE A 495 -26.19 1.48 9.43
N THR A 496 -27.12 1.98 10.23
CA THR A 496 -27.79 3.27 9.98
C THR A 496 -27.43 4.24 11.11
N LEU A 497 -26.98 5.44 10.74
CA LEU A 497 -26.37 6.43 11.65
C LEU A 497 -27.33 7.23 12.52
#